data_AF-A0A1X6MXB6-F1
#
_entry.id   AF-A0A1X6MXB6-F1
#
_cell.length_a   1.000
_cell.length_b   1.000
_cell.length_c   1.000
_cell.angle_alpha   90.00
_cell.angle_beta   90.00
_cell.angle_gamma   90.00
#
_symmetry.space_group_name_H-M   'P 1'
#
loop_
_entity.id
_entity.type
_entity.pdbx_description
1 polymer ?
#
loop_
_entity_poly.entity_id
_entity_poly.type
_entity_poly.pdbx_seq_one_letter_code
_entity_poly.pdbx_strand_id
1 'polypeptide(L)'
;MEFDKADFARCFFFLVGGAVELAPLVSDRDNLLRTFKKGTDRDDIVFGDIINVAESRPQVRMEDTFQSNRVFLAGGVSTTINVVWMSDFGFIINAPMCTRRRADSSSIQDAFNLAWKLALVEKGLSDPSLLSTYSEERVPVIIDMLKITSELFRNVATATKDEAGLSRAILALRTRNDHVKQFGVNYRWSSIVLDERRPADEGEDLRANAYGSQKDDVLRAGDRAPDAPDLVDGEGKTYSLLRVFGTTHHTVVISSMNEEVLEPYLLLLRAGTKGIVRILVVSPQGSSGLSRVDDVYMIIDDDGGHAYVTYRALDKETIAVAVRPDGVVGAIARGVEGLGRYFEKIFL
;
A
#
# COMPACT_ATOMS: atom_id res chain seq x y z
N MET A 1 -20.31 -3.92 28.26
CA MET A 1 -21.33 -4.32 27.28
C MET A 1 -20.63 -5.21 26.27
N GLU A 2 -20.83 -6.52 26.34
CA GLU A 2 -20.32 -7.44 25.31
C GLU A 2 -21.15 -7.25 24.04
N PHE A 3 -20.51 -6.78 22.97
CA PHE A 3 -21.12 -6.66 21.65
C PHE A 3 -20.94 -8.00 20.92
N ASP A 4 -22.03 -8.67 20.56
CA ASP A 4 -21.97 -9.84 19.69
C ASP A 4 -21.72 -9.42 18.22
N LYS A 5 -21.05 -10.26 17.44
CA LYS A 5 -20.84 -10.06 15.99
C LYS A 5 -22.15 -9.86 15.23
N ALA A 6 -23.24 -10.49 15.70
CA ALA A 6 -24.57 -10.34 15.10
C ALA A 6 -25.13 -8.91 15.25
N ASP A 7 -24.81 -8.22 16.35
CA ASP A 7 -25.28 -6.85 16.61
C ASP A 7 -24.55 -5.82 15.74
N PHE A 8 -23.28 -6.09 15.42
CA PHE A 8 -22.48 -5.19 14.56
C PHE A 8 -23.00 -5.11 13.12
N ALA A 9 -23.58 -6.21 12.60
CA ALA A 9 -24.16 -6.25 11.26
C ALA A 9 -25.41 -5.37 11.10
N ARG A 10 -25.98 -4.88 12.22
CA ARG A 10 -27.17 -4.02 12.26
C ARG A 10 -26.85 -2.57 12.65
N CYS A 11 -25.57 -2.24 12.81
CA CYS A 11 -25.13 -0.89 13.13
C CYS A 11 -25.05 -0.04 11.86
N PHE A 12 -25.72 1.12 11.90
CA PHE A 12 -25.66 2.13 10.85
C PHE A 12 -24.97 3.37 11.37
N PHE A 13 -24.32 4.10 10.48
CA PHE A 13 -23.62 5.31 10.83
C PHE A 13 -23.90 6.40 9.81
N PHE A 14 -23.77 7.63 10.23
CA PHE A 14 -23.95 8.80 9.39
C PHE A 14 -23.04 9.92 9.87
N LEU A 15 -22.86 10.91 9.02
CA LEU A 15 -22.09 12.10 9.32
C LEU A 15 -22.99 13.32 9.17
N VAL A 16 -22.86 14.25 10.10
CA VAL A 16 -23.53 15.54 10.04
C VAL A 16 -22.45 16.61 9.93
N GLY A 17 -22.59 17.48 8.93
CA GLY A 17 -21.65 18.57 8.67
C GLY A 17 -22.35 19.76 8.02
N GLY A 18 -21.63 20.86 7.82
CA GLY A 18 -22.16 22.12 7.32
C GLY A 18 -22.36 23.16 8.44
N ALA A 19 -23.25 24.13 8.21
CA ALA A 19 -23.55 25.21 9.16
C ALA A 19 -24.45 24.71 10.31
N VAL A 20 -23.91 23.82 11.14
CA VAL A 20 -24.55 23.24 12.33
C VAL A 20 -23.66 23.42 13.56
N GLU A 21 -24.26 23.67 14.72
CA GLU A 21 -23.52 23.70 15.98
C GLU A 21 -23.24 22.26 16.43
N LEU A 22 -21.96 21.89 16.56
CA LEU A 22 -21.56 20.50 16.82
C LEU A 22 -21.80 20.05 18.26
N ALA A 23 -21.55 20.92 19.25
CA ALA A 23 -21.62 20.55 20.66
C ALA A 23 -23.01 20.01 21.07
N PRO A 24 -24.14 20.65 20.68
CA PRO A 24 -25.47 20.11 20.96
C PRO A 24 -25.77 18.76 20.28
N LEU A 25 -25.16 18.47 19.13
CA LEU A 25 -25.38 17.20 18.41
C LEU A 25 -24.72 16.01 19.10
N VAL A 26 -23.63 16.25 19.84
CA VAL A 26 -22.91 15.20 20.58
C VAL A 26 -23.58 14.92 21.92
N SER A 27 -24.06 15.96 22.60
CA SER A 27 -24.63 15.83 23.95
C SER A 27 -26.13 15.48 23.97
N ASP A 28 -26.86 15.74 22.90
CA ASP A 28 -28.32 15.58 22.84
C ASP A 28 -28.76 14.76 21.62
N ARG A 29 -29.27 13.55 21.91
CA ARG A 29 -29.84 12.63 20.93
C ARG A 29 -30.95 13.27 20.12
N ASP A 30 -31.89 13.98 20.75
CA ASP A 30 -33.05 14.52 20.05
C ASP A 30 -32.65 15.66 19.12
N ASN A 31 -31.61 16.42 19.47
CA ASN A 31 -31.03 17.41 18.57
C ASN A 31 -30.33 16.75 17.36
N LEU A 32 -29.56 15.69 17.60
CA LEU A 32 -28.94 14.90 16.53
C LEU A 32 -29.98 14.35 15.53
N LEU A 33 -31.06 13.74 16.04
CA LEU A 33 -32.12 13.19 15.21
C LEU A 33 -32.91 14.28 14.47
N ARG A 34 -33.23 15.41 15.12
CA ARG A 34 -33.86 16.56 14.45
C ARG A 34 -32.99 17.11 13.32
N THR A 35 -31.69 17.20 13.55
CA THR A 35 -30.74 17.70 12.55
C THR A 35 -30.60 16.74 11.38
N PHE A 36 -30.56 15.42 11.65
CA PHE A 36 -30.59 14.41 10.59
C PHE A 36 -31.85 14.52 9.72
N LYS A 37 -33.03 14.59 10.34
CA LYS A 37 -34.32 14.73 9.65
C LYS A 37 -34.34 15.98 8.78
N LYS A 38 -33.93 17.13 9.34
CA LYS A 38 -33.83 18.39 8.61
C LYS A 38 -32.84 18.33 7.44
N GLY A 39 -31.76 17.57 7.56
CA GLY A 39 -30.74 17.43 6.51
C GLY A 39 -31.11 16.45 5.41
N THR A 40 -31.99 15.49 5.68
CA THR A 40 -32.33 14.40 4.75
C THR A 40 -33.76 14.47 4.22
N ASP A 41 -34.64 15.22 4.88
CA ASP A 41 -36.09 15.24 4.64
C ASP A 41 -36.73 13.83 4.79
N ARG A 42 -36.13 12.98 5.63
CA ARG A 42 -36.56 11.59 5.86
C ARG A 42 -37.05 11.40 7.29
N ASP A 43 -38.37 11.44 7.45
CA ASP A 43 -39.05 11.19 8.73
C ASP A 43 -39.43 9.72 8.96
N ASP A 44 -39.32 8.88 7.93
CA ASP A 44 -39.60 7.44 7.96
C ASP A 44 -38.46 6.61 8.58
N ILE A 45 -37.28 7.19 8.76
CA ILE A 45 -36.13 6.49 9.36
C ILE A 45 -36.29 6.45 10.89
N VAL A 46 -36.44 5.24 11.42
CA VAL A 46 -36.52 4.98 12.86
C VAL A 46 -35.13 4.65 13.42
N PHE A 47 -34.66 5.47 14.36
CA PHE A 47 -33.35 5.29 15.00
C PHE A 47 -33.44 4.38 16.23
N GLY A 48 -32.61 3.34 16.26
CA GLY A 48 -32.37 2.53 17.46
C GLY A 48 -31.44 3.22 18.48
N ASP A 49 -30.67 2.41 19.20
CA ASP A 49 -29.70 2.89 20.17
C ASP A 49 -28.52 3.59 19.48
N ILE A 50 -28.13 4.74 20.05
CA ILE A 50 -26.94 5.47 19.59
C ILE A 50 -25.75 4.97 20.39
N ILE A 51 -24.89 4.21 19.72
CA ILE A 51 -23.73 3.55 20.35
C ILE A 51 -22.62 4.57 20.66
N ASN A 52 -22.39 5.52 19.74
CA ASN A 52 -21.37 6.54 19.90
C ASN A 52 -21.67 7.77 19.04
N VAL A 53 -21.38 8.95 19.57
CA VAL A 53 -21.33 10.22 18.82
C VAL A 53 -20.02 10.89 19.14
N ALA A 54 -19.28 11.28 18.11
CA ALA A 54 -18.00 11.96 18.27
C ALA A 54 -17.98 13.22 17.40
N GLU A 55 -17.50 14.32 17.99
CA GLU A 55 -17.14 15.50 17.23
C GLU A 55 -15.80 15.27 16.53
N SER A 56 -15.73 15.58 15.23
CA SER A 56 -14.49 15.55 14.47
C SER A 56 -14.29 16.89 13.79
N ARG A 57 -13.18 17.56 14.12
CA ARG A 57 -12.72 18.76 13.43
C ARG A 57 -11.57 18.40 12.50
N PRO A 58 -11.76 18.48 11.17
CA PRO A 58 -10.69 18.21 10.24
C PRO A 58 -9.53 19.18 10.44
N GLN A 59 -8.33 18.63 10.59
CA GLN A 59 -7.08 19.38 10.60
C GLN A 59 -6.10 18.65 9.68
N VAL A 60 -5.27 19.42 9.00
CA VAL A 60 -4.23 18.93 8.09
C VAL A 60 -2.91 19.40 8.66
N ARG A 61 -2.10 18.45 9.14
CA ARG A 61 -0.77 18.71 9.70
C ARG A 61 0.18 17.60 9.28
N MET A 62 1.42 17.97 9.03
CA MET A 62 2.49 17.08 8.65
C MET A 62 3.83 17.67 9.09
N GLU A 63 4.73 16.81 9.55
CA GLU A 63 6.13 17.15 9.82
C GLU A 63 6.98 17.04 8.54
N ASP A 64 8.01 17.88 8.44
CA ASP A 64 8.92 17.87 7.27
C ASP A 64 9.81 16.61 7.20
N THR A 65 10.00 15.94 8.35
CA THR A 65 10.72 14.66 8.46
C THR A 65 10.03 13.73 9.45
N PHE A 66 10.07 12.43 9.17
CA PHE A 66 9.52 11.40 10.06
C PHE A 66 10.59 10.76 10.96
N GLN A 67 11.81 11.30 10.93
CA GLN A 67 12.92 10.81 11.72
C GLN A 67 13.72 11.99 12.30
N SER A 68 14.11 11.84 13.57
CA SER A 68 15.14 12.64 14.21
C SER A 68 16.08 11.73 14.98
N ASN A 69 17.32 11.61 14.50
CA ASN A 69 18.31 10.66 15.03
C ASN A 69 17.75 9.23 15.09
N ARG A 70 17.55 8.69 16.30
CA ARG A 70 17.03 7.34 16.56
C ARG A 70 15.53 7.32 16.90
N VAL A 71 14.85 8.45 16.74
CA VAL A 71 13.42 8.59 17.03
C VAL A 71 12.67 8.69 15.71
N PHE A 72 11.61 7.88 15.58
CA PHE A 72 10.79 7.79 14.38
C PHE A 72 9.34 8.14 14.70
N LEU A 73 8.69 8.87 13.80
CA LEU A 73 7.26 9.17 13.85
C LEU A 73 6.55 8.33 12.79
N ALA A 74 5.62 7.47 13.22
CA ALA A 74 4.82 6.67 12.30
C ALA A 74 3.32 6.91 12.53
N GLY A 75 2.56 6.97 11.45
CA GLY A 75 1.12 6.98 11.48
C GLY A 75 0.43 8.28 11.88
N GLY A 76 -0.61 8.19 12.72
CA GLY A 76 -1.40 9.34 13.14
C GLY A 76 -0.60 10.45 13.86
N VAL A 77 0.65 10.15 14.25
CA VAL A 77 1.58 11.07 14.90
C VAL A 77 2.46 11.81 13.87
N SER A 78 2.76 11.20 12.72
CA SER A 78 3.44 11.87 11.60
C SER A 78 2.46 12.66 10.72
N THR A 79 1.16 12.31 10.78
CA THR A 79 0.09 12.93 9.99
C THR A 79 -1.25 12.95 10.72
N THR A 80 -1.89 14.12 10.80
CA THR A 80 -3.32 14.18 11.14
C THR A 80 -4.12 14.32 9.85
N ILE A 81 -4.81 13.25 9.44
CA ILE A 81 -5.73 13.24 8.30
C ILE A 81 -7.12 12.84 8.79
N ASN A 82 -8.02 13.80 8.84
CA ASN A 82 -9.44 13.58 9.12
C ASN A 82 -10.24 13.79 7.84
N VAL A 83 -10.31 12.78 6.97
CA VAL A 83 -11.05 12.89 5.71
C VAL A 83 -12.12 11.80 5.63
N VAL A 84 -13.32 12.25 5.31
CA VAL A 84 -14.58 11.49 5.28
C VAL A 84 -14.57 10.47 4.14
N TRP A 85 -14.98 9.23 4.42
CA TRP A 85 -15.27 8.21 3.40
C TRP A 85 -16.76 7.86 3.37
N MET A 86 -17.28 7.66 2.14
CA MET A 86 -18.58 7.05 1.83
C MET A 86 -18.33 5.92 0.82
N SER A 87 -18.69 4.67 1.15
CA SER A 87 -18.46 3.46 0.32
C SER A 87 -19.30 3.39 -0.96
N ASP A 88 -18.78 2.70 -1.99
CA ASP A 88 -19.49 2.37 -3.26
C ASP A 88 -20.26 1.03 -3.23
N PHE A 89 -20.32 0.37 -2.07
CA PHE A 89 -21.21 -0.77 -1.83
C PHE A 89 -22.19 -0.37 -0.73
N GLY A 90 -23.47 -0.67 -0.95
CA GLY A 90 -24.61 -0.13 -0.21
C GLY A 90 -24.42 0.01 1.30
N PHE A 91 -24.88 1.16 1.82
CA PHE A 91 -25.29 1.37 3.21
C PHE A 91 -24.54 0.59 4.29
N ILE A 92 -23.21 0.77 4.37
CA ILE A 92 -22.47 0.66 5.63
C ILE A 92 -21.44 1.79 5.63
N ILE A 93 -21.87 2.97 6.08
CA ILE A 93 -20.98 3.98 6.64
C ILE A 93 -20.66 3.47 8.04
N ASN A 94 -19.40 3.42 8.46
CA ASN A 94 -18.97 3.09 9.82
C ASN A 94 -18.21 4.30 10.40
N ALA A 95 -18.91 5.24 11.03
CA ALA A 95 -18.30 6.31 11.85
C ALA A 95 -17.93 5.71 13.22
N PRO A 96 -17.01 6.20 14.06
CA PRO A 96 -15.90 7.13 13.94
C PRO A 96 -14.58 6.41 13.57
N MET A 97 -14.67 5.19 13.03
CA MET A 97 -13.52 4.44 12.50
C MET A 97 -13.12 4.84 11.08
N CYS A 98 -13.97 5.48 10.28
CA CYS A 98 -13.65 5.78 8.88
C CYS A 98 -12.73 7.00 8.63
N THR A 99 -12.63 7.97 9.55
CA THR A 99 -11.51 8.94 9.54
C THR A 99 -10.22 8.27 10.00
N ARG A 100 -10.34 7.25 10.86
CA ARG A 100 -9.25 6.38 11.29
C ARG A 100 -8.76 5.45 10.17
N ARG A 101 -9.63 4.86 9.34
CA ARG A 101 -9.24 3.78 8.41
C ARG A 101 -8.15 4.13 7.39
N ARG A 102 -7.98 5.41 7.03
CA ARG A 102 -6.87 5.88 6.16
C ARG A 102 -5.65 6.37 6.92
N ALA A 103 -5.82 7.05 8.05
CA ALA A 103 -4.72 7.26 8.98
C ALA A 103 -4.14 5.90 9.42
N ASP A 104 -4.99 4.88 9.57
CA ASP A 104 -4.70 3.50 9.89
C ASP A 104 -4.07 2.78 8.70
N SER A 105 -4.56 2.94 7.45
CA SER A 105 -3.91 2.30 6.30
C SER A 105 -2.56 2.92 5.96
N SER A 106 -2.43 4.25 6.01
CA SER A 106 -1.14 4.93 5.87
C SER A 106 -0.22 4.65 7.05
N SER A 107 -0.71 4.61 8.29
CA SER A 107 0.11 4.30 9.48
C SER A 107 0.60 2.86 9.51
N ILE A 108 -0.24 1.92 9.10
CA ILE A 108 0.16 0.53 8.94
C ILE A 108 1.23 0.46 7.85
N GLN A 109 1.06 1.14 6.71
CA GLN A 109 2.10 1.19 5.67
C GLN A 109 3.39 1.86 6.14
N ASP A 110 3.31 2.94 6.93
CA ASP A 110 4.47 3.59 7.55
C ASP A 110 5.22 2.61 8.44
N ALA A 111 4.50 1.90 9.32
CA ALA A 111 5.07 0.91 10.22
C ALA A 111 5.67 -0.26 9.45
N PHE A 112 5.00 -0.78 8.42
CA PHE A 112 5.52 -1.85 7.57
C PHE A 112 6.79 -1.42 6.83
N ASN A 113 6.84 -0.21 6.30
CA ASN A 113 8.02 0.33 5.63
C ASN A 113 9.22 0.47 6.58
N LEU A 114 8.99 0.93 7.80
CA LEU A 114 10.04 1.12 8.81
C LEU A 114 10.49 -0.20 9.45
N ALA A 115 9.57 -1.13 9.72
CA ALA A 115 9.83 -2.30 10.57
C ALA A 115 10.93 -3.21 10.01
N TRP A 116 10.93 -3.50 8.71
CA TRP A 116 11.94 -4.38 8.14
C TRP A 116 13.33 -3.70 8.09
N LYS A 117 13.39 -2.40 7.82
CA LYS A 117 14.62 -1.60 7.83
C LYS A 117 15.23 -1.60 9.22
N LEU A 118 14.41 -1.32 10.23
CA LEU A 118 14.81 -1.34 11.63
C LEU A 118 15.29 -2.72 12.06
N ALA A 119 14.57 -3.78 11.67
CA ALA A 119 14.97 -5.14 11.99
C ALA A 119 16.33 -5.54 11.38
N LEU A 120 16.66 -5.08 10.16
CA LEU A 120 17.96 -5.36 9.57
C LEU A 120 19.09 -4.59 10.25
N VAL A 121 18.89 -3.30 10.54
CA VAL A 121 19.90 -2.47 11.23
C VAL A 121 20.14 -2.98 12.65
N GLU A 122 19.10 -3.28 13.42
CA GLU A 122 19.23 -3.80 14.78
C GLU A 122 19.93 -5.18 14.83
N LYS A 123 19.80 -5.98 13.75
CA LYS A 123 20.51 -7.25 13.61
C LYS A 123 21.94 -7.12 13.08
N GLY A 124 22.41 -5.90 12.79
CA GLY A 124 23.71 -5.65 12.19
C GLY A 124 23.85 -6.20 10.76
N LEU A 125 22.73 -6.28 10.02
CA LEU A 125 22.68 -6.77 8.64
C LEU A 125 22.64 -5.64 7.62
N SER A 126 22.44 -4.40 8.06
CA SER A 126 22.34 -3.21 7.21
C SER A 126 23.00 -2.02 7.89
N ASP A 127 23.54 -1.10 7.08
CA ASP A 127 24.04 0.18 7.57
C ASP A 127 22.88 1.05 8.13
N PRO A 128 23.08 1.80 9.24
CA PRO A 128 22.05 2.68 9.79
C PRO A 128 21.49 3.72 8.81
N SER A 129 22.23 4.08 7.76
CA SER A 129 21.75 4.96 6.69
C SER A 129 20.49 4.42 6.00
N LEU A 130 20.25 3.11 6.00
CA LEU A 130 19.00 2.50 5.50
C LEU A 130 17.76 3.11 6.16
N LEU A 131 17.83 3.54 7.42
CA LEU A 131 16.70 4.10 8.15
C LEU A 131 16.28 5.47 7.61
N SER A 132 17.21 6.24 7.03
CA SER A 132 16.90 7.55 6.42
C SER A 132 15.95 7.44 5.23
N THR A 133 15.94 6.26 4.58
CA THR A 133 15.03 5.97 3.46
C THR A 133 13.56 5.91 3.90
N TYR A 134 13.27 5.81 5.20
CA TYR A 134 11.91 5.86 5.71
C TYR A 134 11.26 7.23 5.43
N SER A 135 11.92 8.32 5.82
CA SER A 135 11.44 9.68 5.50
C SER A 135 11.47 9.92 4.00
N GLU A 136 12.53 9.49 3.32
CA GLU A 136 12.66 9.62 1.86
C GLU A 136 11.46 9.04 1.10
N GLU A 137 10.99 7.85 1.51
CA GLU A 137 9.90 7.13 0.85
C GLU A 137 8.52 7.62 1.30
N ARG A 138 8.33 7.93 2.59
CA ARG A 138 6.97 8.18 3.13
C ARG A 138 6.54 9.63 3.07
N VAL A 139 7.45 10.59 3.14
CA VAL A 139 7.10 12.03 3.08
C VAL A 139 6.38 12.39 1.77
N PRO A 140 6.88 12.04 0.56
CA PRO A 140 6.18 12.36 -0.69
C PRO A 140 4.80 11.71 -0.80
N VAL A 141 4.66 10.45 -0.36
CA VAL A 141 3.38 9.71 -0.35
C VAL A 141 2.32 10.40 0.51
N ILE A 142 2.74 10.92 1.67
CA ILE A 142 1.85 11.66 2.54
C ILE A 142 1.47 13.01 1.91
N ILE A 143 2.45 13.77 1.40
CA ILE A 143 2.21 15.07 0.77
C ILE A 143 1.12 14.96 -0.31
N ASP A 144 1.22 13.96 -1.19
CA ASP A 144 0.23 13.77 -2.26
C ASP A 144 -1.13 13.34 -1.73
N MET A 145 -1.18 12.47 -0.71
CA MET A 145 -2.46 12.13 -0.06
C MET A 145 -3.12 13.35 0.58
N LEU A 146 -2.34 14.24 1.21
CA LEU A 146 -2.87 15.48 1.79
C LEU A 146 -3.44 16.40 0.71
N LYS A 147 -2.78 16.53 -0.44
CA LYS A 147 -3.30 17.32 -1.58
C LYS A 147 -4.63 16.75 -2.07
N ILE A 148 -4.68 15.45 -2.37
CA ILE A 148 -5.87 14.75 -2.88
C ILE A 148 -7.04 14.88 -1.90
N THR A 149 -6.77 14.61 -0.62
CA THR A 149 -7.82 14.61 0.39
C THR A 149 -8.29 16.01 0.78
N SER A 150 -7.40 17.00 0.77
CA SER A 150 -7.76 18.40 0.98
C SER A 150 -8.64 18.94 -0.15
N GLU A 151 -8.36 18.54 -1.40
CA GLU A 151 -9.20 18.88 -2.54
C GLU A 151 -10.59 18.24 -2.43
N LEU A 152 -10.65 16.95 -2.10
CA LEU A 152 -11.92 16.27 -1.86
C LEU A 152 -12.72 16.94 -0.75
N PHE A 153 -12.06 17.30 0.36
CA PHE A 153 -12.70 17.99 1.47
C PHE A 153 -13.22 19.37 1.06
N ARG A 154 -12.44 20.18 0.32
CA ARG A 154 -12.90 21.48 -0.19
C ARG A 154 -14.15 21.32 -1.07
N ASN A 155 -14.17 20.33 -1.94
CA ASN A 155 -15.31 20.08 -2.84
C ASN A 155 -16.58 19.71 -2.07
N VAL A 156 -16.46 18.98 -0.95
CA VAL A 156 -17.58 18.64 -0.07
C VAL A 156 -17.99 19.83 0.81
N ALA A 157 -17.03 20.55 1.38
CA ALA A 157 -17.28 21.64 2.32
C ALA A 157 -17.88 22.90 1.65
N THR A 158 -17.57 23.13 0.37
CA THR A 158 -18.10 24.23 -0.43
C THR A 158 -19.38 23.88 -1.19
N ALA A 159 -19.89 22.66 -1.04
CA ALA A 159 -21.16 22.25 -1.61
C ALA A 159 -22.30 23.09 -1.00
N THR A 160 -22.83 24.01 -1.78
CA THR A 160 -24.01 24.80 -1.45
C THR A 160 -25.27 23.91 -1.46
N LYS A 161 -26.34 24.36 -0.79
CA LYS A 161 -27.65 23.67 -0.75
C LYS A 161 -28.35 23.59 -2.11
N ASP A 162 -27.75 24.11 -3.18
CA ASP A 162 -28.29 24.00 -4.52
C ASP A 162 -27.95 22.63 -5.12
N GLU A 163 -28.83 22.17 -6.00
CA GLU A 163 -28.74 20.85 -6.61
C GLU A 163 -27.42 20.66 -7.38
N ALA A 164 -26.85 21.75 -7.91
CA ALA A 164 -25.58 21.76 -8.61
C ALA A 164 -24.37 21.57 -7.66
N GLY A 165 -24.37 22.20 -6.48
CA GLY A 165 -23.33 22.02 -5.46
C GLY A 165 -23.32 20.60 -4.89
N LEU A 166 -24.49 20.08 -4.56
CA LEU A 166 -24.65 18.69 -4.11
C LEU A 166 -24.24 17.69 -5.19
N SER A 167 -24.63 17.93 -6.45
CA SER A 167 -24.24 17.07 -7.59
C SER A 167 -22.73 17.06 -7.82
N ARG A 168 -22.03 18.21 -7.70
CA ARG A 168 -20.57 18.26 -7.79
C ARG A 168 -19.88 17.52 -6.66
N ALA A 169 -20.37 17.64 -5.43
CA ALA A 169 -19.81 16.91 -4.29
C ALA A 169 -20.04 15.40 -4.40
N ILE A 170 -21.25 14.97 -4.79
CA ILE A 170 -21.58 13.57 -5.05
C ILE A 170 -20.72 13.02 -6.20
N LEU A 171 -20.58 13.78 -7.28
CA LEU A 171 -19.74 13.38 -8.41
C LEU A 171 -18.29 13.24 -7.96
N ALA A 172 -17.70 14.22 -7.28
CA ALA A 172 -16.34 14.15 -6.76
C ALA A 172 -16.11 12.97 -5.81
N LEU A 173 -17.11 12.61 -4.99
CA LEU A 173 -17.06 11.43 -4.11
C LEU A 173 -17.19 10.10 -4.87
N ARG A 174 -17.97 10.07 -5.96
CA ARG A 174 -18.19 8.89 -6.81
C ARG A 174 -17.07 8.66 -7.81
N THR A 175 -16.53 9.73 -8.39
CA THR A 175 -15.40 9.71 -9.33
C THR A 175 -14.07 9.95 -8.62
N ARG A 176 -14.04 9.75 -7.30
CA ARG A 176 -12.82 9.89 -6.50
C ARG A 176 -11.70 9.09 -7.14
N ASN A 177 -10.56 9.74 -7.31
CA ASN A 177 -9.40 9.13 -7.94
C ASN A 177 -9.00 7.84 -7.18
N ASP A 178 -8.69 6.76 -7.91
CA ASP A 178 -8.22 5.49 -7.36
C ASP A 178 -7.02 5.63 -6.42
N HIS A 179 -6.30 6.76 -6.49
CA HIS A 179 -5.27 7.15 -5.51
C HIS A 179 -5.75 7.07 -4.06
N VAL A 180 -7.02 7.36 -3.78
CA VAL A 180 -7.57 7.21 -2.41
C VAL A 180 -7.58 5.76 -1.94
N LYS A 181 -7.59 4.77 -2.84
CA LYS A 181 -7.46 3.34 -2.50
C LYS A 181 -6.03 2.98 -2.09
N GLN A 182 -5.05 3.87 -2.30
CA GLN A 182 -3.64 3.69 -1.98
C GLN A 182 -2.96 2.49 -2.68
N PHE A 183 -3.60 1.90 -3.69
CA PHE A 183 -3.01 0.79 -4.45
C PHE A 183 -1.88 1.23 -5.39
N GLY A 184 -1.86 2.52 -5.76
CA GLY A 184 -0.81 3.09 -6.62
C GLY A 184 0.43 3.61 -5.87
N VAL A 185 0.51 3.45 -4.55
CA VAL A 185 1.68 3.89 -3.77
C VAL A 185 2.93 3.20 -4.32
N ASN A 186 3.92 4.01 -4.67
CA ASN A 186 5.23 3.57 -5.15
C ASN A 186 6.36 4.40 -4.54
N TYR A 187 7.59 3.93 -4.70
CA TYR A 187 8.82 4.51 -4.17
C TYR A 187 9.91 4.60 -5.26
N ARG A 188 9.52 4.88 -6.51
CA ARG A 188 10.43 4.86 -7.67
C ARG A 188 11.66 5.78 -7.53
N TRP A 189 11.56 6.81 -6.68
CA TRP A 189 12.63 7.78 -6.39
C TRP A 189 13.60 7.35 -5.28
N SER A 190 13.31 6.26 -4.58
CA SER A 190 14.05 5.85 -3.38
C SER A 190 15.49 5.48 -3.71
N SER A 191 16.43 5.95 -2.89
CA SER A 191 17.87 5.66 -3.00
C SER A 191 18.22 4.17 -2.99
N ILE A 192 17.34 3.35 -2.41
CA ILE A 192 17.49 1.89 -2.31
C ILE A 192 16.75 1.12 -3.40
N VAL A 193 16.08 1.78 -4.34
CA VAL A 193 15.44 1.15 -5.48
C VAL A 193 16.40 1.07 -6.67
N LEU A 194 16.35 -0.03 -7.43
CA LEU A 194 17.15 -0.25 -8.63
C LEU A 194 16.29 -0.73 -9.81
N ASP A 195 16.09 0.11 -10.83
CA ASP A 195 15.41 -0.27 -12.07
C ASP A 195 16.40 -0.23 -13.25
N GLU A 196 16.92 -1.39 -13.66
CA GLU A 196 17.84 -1.49 -14.81
C GLU A 196 17.09 -1.66 -16.15
N ARG A 197 15.76 -1.77 -16.11
CA ARG A 197 14.92 -1.78 -17.30
C ARG A 197 14.55 -0.37 -17.73
N ARG A 198 14.25 0.50 -16.77
CA ARG A 198 13.98 1.92 -16.97
C ARG A 198 14.74 2.75 -15.92
N PRO A 199 16.03 3.07 -16.17
CA PRO A 199 16.73 4.05 -15.35
C PRO A 199 15.92 5.35 -15.32
N ALA A 200 15.96 6.06 -14.19
CA ALA A 200 15.29 7.35 -14.07
C ALA A 200 15.86 8.34 -15.10
N ASP A 201 15.00 8.95 -15.91
CA ASP A 201 15.42 9.96 -16.89
C ASP A 201 15.93 11.21 -16.16
N GLU A 202 16.98 11.84 -16.69
CA GLU A 202 17.48 13.11 -16.17
C GLU A 202 16.38 14.19 -16.24
N GLY A 203 15.80 14.54 -15.09
CA GLY A 203 14.76 15.57 -14.96
C GLY A 203 13.35 15.05 -14.67
N GLU A 204 13.11 13.72 -14.65
CA GLU A 204 11.83 13.16 -14.17
C GLU A 204 11.74 13.30 -12.65
N ASP A 205 10.87 14.19 -12.14
CA ASP A 205 10.57 14.23 -10.71
C ASP A 205 9.59 13.12 -10.32
N LEU A 206 10.14 11.93 -10.09
CA LEU A 206 9.40 10.75 -9.65
C LEU A 206 8.67 10.97 -8.31
N ARG A 207 9.11 11.91 -7.46
CA ARG A 207 8.46 12.23 -6.17
C ARG A 207 7.13 12.94 -6.37
N ALA A 208 6.93 13.62 -7.50
CA ALA A 208 5.70 14.29 -7.85
C ALA A 208 4.55 13.32 -8.21
N ASN A 209 4.82 12.01 -8.28
CA ASN A 209 3.84 10.99 -8.66
C ASN A 209 3.87 9.77 -7.72
N ALA A 210 3.70 10.01 -6.43
CA ALA A 210 3.77 8.97 -5.41
C ALA A 210 2.65 7.91 -5.48
N TYR A 211 1.60 8.17 -6.26
CA TYR A 211 0.47 7.26 -6.50
C TYR A 211 0.38 6.72 -7.93
N GLY A 212 1.38 7.03 -8.78
CA GLY A 212 1.45 6.60 -10.16
C GLY A 212 0.38 7.23 -11.07
N SER A 213 0.57 7.10 -12.38
CA SER A 213 -0.49 7.33 -13.37
C SER A 213 -0.93 5.97 -13.90
N GLN A 214 -2.24 5.70 -13.97
CA GLN A 214 -2.79 4.43 -14.49
C GLN A 214 -2.48 4.17 -15.98
N LYS A 215 -1.65 4.99 -16.62
CA LYS A 215 -1.36 4.92 -18.05
C LYS A 215 -0.18 4.02 -18.40
N ASP A 216 0.71 3.73 -17.46
CA ASP A 216 1.83 2.82 -17.68
C ASP A 216 1.50 1.43 -17.10
N ASP A 217 1.19 0.48 -17.99
CA ASP A 217 0.88 -0.92 -17.64
C ASP A 217 2.15 -1.75 -17.35
N VAL A 218 3.31 -1.09 -17.27
CA VAL A 218 4.62 -1.73 -17.11
C VAL A 218 5.09 -1.55 -15.67
N LEU A 219 5.29 -2.67 -14.98
CA LEU A 219 5.86 -2.72 -13.63
C LEU A 219 7.17 -1.91 -13.55
N ARG A 220 7.38 -1.08 -12.54
CA ARG A 220 8.69 -0.43 -12.30
C ARG A 220 9.22 -0.84 -10.93
N ALA A 221 10.54 -0.82 -10.77
CA ALA A 221 11.10 -0.91 -9.43
C ALA A 221 10.64 0.31 -8.61
N GLY A 222 10.29 0.08 -7.36
CA GLY A 222 9.59 1.02 -6.48
C GLY A 222 8.08 0.81 -6.44
N ASP A 223 7.48 0.10 -7.40
CA ASP A 223 6.04 -0.20 -7.36
C ASP A 223 5.72 -1.28 -6.34
N ARG A 224 4.48 -1.28 -5.84
CA ARG A 224 3.94 -2.44 -5.12
C ARG A 224 3.99 -3.66 -6.04
N ALA A 225 4.50 -4.77 -5.53
CA ALA A 225 4.57 -6.03 -6.26
C ALA A 225 3.14 -6.51 -6.62
N PRO A 226 2.79 -6.64 -7.92
CA PRO A 226 1.48 -7.14 -8.33
C PRO A 226 1.25 -8.59 -7.92
N ASP A 227 0.00 -8.95 -7.61
CA ASP A 227 -0.32 -10.36 -7.40
C ASP A 227 -0.34 -11.11 -8.74
N ALA A 228 -0.02 -12.40 -8.70
CA ALA A 228 -0.24 -13.32 -9.80
C ALA A 228 -0.87 -14.60 -9.21
N PRO A 229 -2.16 -14.86 -9.49
CA PRO A 229 -2.84 -16.07 -9.06
C PRO A 229 -2.48 -17.26 -9.97
N ASP A 230 -3.07 -18.41 -9.69
CA ASP A 230 -2.99 -19.62 -10.53
C ASP A 230 -1.54 -20.11 -10.72
N LEU A 231 -0.79 -20.05 -9.63
CA LEU A 231 0.54 -20.59 -9.48
C LEU A 231 0.46 -22.01 -8.91
N VAL A 232 1.14 -23.00 -9.51
CA VAL A 232 1.04 -24.42 -9.11
C VAL A 232 2.42 -25.00 -8.79
N ASP A 233 2.58 -25.66 -7.64
CA ASP A 233 3.82 -26.40 -7.32
C ASP A 233 3.82 -27.84 -7.87
N GLY A 234 4.95 -28.53 -7.74
CA GLY A 234 5.10 -29.92 -8.21
C GLY A 234 4.18 -30.95 -7.52
N GLU A 235 3.50 -30.58 -6.43
CA GLU A 235 2.50 -31.40 -5.74
C GLU A 235 1.06 -31.06 -6.17
N GLY A 236 0.88 -30.09 -7.08
CA GLY A 236 -0.42 -29.64 -7.57
C GLY A 236 -1.13 -28.65 -6.66
N LYS A 237 -0.43 -28.06 -5.67
CA LYS A 237 -1.01 -27.07 -4.77
C LYS A 237 -0.96 -25.68 -5.40
N THR A 238 -2.03 -24.92 -5.19
CA THR A 238 -2.19 -23.58 -5.77
C THR A 238 -1.75 -22.46 -4.84
N TYR A 239 -1.17 -21.41 -5.42
CA TYR A 239 -0.63 -20.23 -4.74
C TYR A 239 -1.03 -18.95 -5.47
N SER A 240 -0.74 -17.82 -4.82
CA SER A 240 -0.61 -16.52 -5.49
C SER A 240 0.68 -15.85 -5.01
N LEU A 241 1.33 -15.03 -5.85
CA LEU A 241 2.60 -14.37 -5.48
C LEU A 241 2.47 -13.58 -4.17
N LEU A 242 1.34 -12.90 -3.95
CA LEU A 242 1.10 -12.16 -2.72
C LEU A 242 1.19 -13.03 -1.46
N ARG A 243 0.83 -14.32 -1.56
CA ARG A 243 0.93 -15.29 -0.45
C ARG A 243 2.32 -15.93 -0.33
N VAL A 244 3.12 -15.88 -1.40
CA VAL A 244 4.50 -16.37 -1.42
C VAL A 244 5.46 -15.33 -0.85
N PHE A 245 5.21 -14.05 -1.13
CA PHE A 245 5.91 -12.94 -0.48
C PHE A 245 5.66 -12.94 1.03
N GLY A 246 6.59 -12.37 1.78
CA GLY A 246 6.57 -12.44 3.24
C GLY A 246 7.25 -11.24 3.88
N THR A 247 6.88 -10.97 5.12
CA THR A 247 7.23 -9.73 5.84
C THR A 247 8.58 -9.78 6.57
N THR A 248 9.27 -10.91 6.51
CA THR A 248 10.52 -11.15 7.24
C THR A 248 11.73 -11.36 6.33
N HIS A 249 11.52 -11.32 5.01
CA HIS A 249 12.55 -11.61 4.02
C HIS A 249 12.30 -10.88 2.71
N HIS A 250 13.35 -10.73 1.92
CA HIS A 250 13.23 -10.39 0.51
C HIS A 250 12.91 -11.66 -0.30
N THR A 251 12.12 -11.52 -1.35
CA THR A 251 11.85 -12.59 -2.31
C THR A 251 12.42 -12.20 -3.66
N VAL A 252 13.34 -13.00 -4.20
CA VAL A 252 13.90 -12.83 -5.54
C VAL A 252 13.15 -13.76 -6.48
N VAL A 253 12.42 -13.19 -7.42
CA VAL A 253 11.69 -13.91 -8.47
C VAL A 253 12.60 -14.04 -9.68
N ILE A 254 12.86 -15.27 -10.11
CA ILE A 254 13.68 -15.59 -11.30
C ILE A 254 12.83 -16.41 -12.26
N SER A 255 12.72 -15.95 -13.50
CA SER A 255 11.96 -16.61 -14.56
C SER A 255 12.87 -17.43 -15.49
N SER A 256 13.72 -18.29 -14.93
CA SER A 256 14.64 -19.17 -15.67
C SER A 256 14.72 -20.55 -15.02
N MET A 257 14.70 -21.58 -15.86
CA MET A 257 14.82 -22.99 -15.48
C MET A 257 16.20 -23.59 -15.79
N ASN A 258 17.14 -22.77 -16.26
CA ASN A 258 18.50 -23.23 -16.52
C ASN A 258 19.31 -23.16 -15.22
N GLU A 259 19.75 -24.32 -14.71
CA GLU A 259 20.59 -24.41 -13.50
C GLU A 259 21.88 -23.60 -13.62
N GLU A 260 22.51 -23.55 -14.80
CA GLU A 260 23.71 -22.73 -15.04
C GLU A 260 23.43 -21.23 -14.88
N VAL A 261 22.18 -20.81 -15.14
CA VAL A 261 21.74 -19.43 -14.93
C VAL A 261 21.40 -19.18 -13.47
N LEU A 262 20.91 -20.17 -12.72
CA LEU A 262 20.54 -20.06 -11.31
C LEU A 262 21.75 -20.08 -10.38
N GLU A 263 22.79 -20.86 -10.70
CA GLU A 263 23.97 -21.08 -9.85
C GLU A 263 24.64 -19.76 -9.38
N PRO A 264 24.86 -18.75 -10.25
CA PRO A 264 25.44 -17.47 -9.80
C PRO A 264 24.58 -16.74 -8.76
N TYR A 265 23.24 -16.79 -8.89
CA TYR A 265 22.33 -16.18 -7.92
C TYR A 265 22.38 -16.92 -6.58
N LEU A 266 22.43 -18.26 -6.60
CA LEU A 266 22.54 -19.07 -5.40
C LEU A 266 23.85 -18.79 -4.66
N LEU A 267 24.96 -18.67 -5.39
CA LEU A 267 26.26 -18.30 -4.83
C LEU A 267 26.25 -16.92 -4.17
N LEU A 268 25.64 -15.92 -4.82
CA LEU A 268 25.47 -14.57 -4.26
C LEU A 268 24.73 -14.60 -2.92
N LEU A 269 23.66 -15.40 -2.80
CA LEU A 269 22.87 -15.45 -1.57
C LEU A 269 23.52 -16.26 -0.44
N ARG A 270 24.25 -17.34 -0.78
CA ARG A 270 25.01 -18.14 0.19
C ARG A 270 26.05 -17.30 0.94
N ALA A 271 26.59 -16.26 0.29
CA ALA A 271 27.69 -15.45 0.79
C ALA A 271 27.31 -14.39 1.83
N GLY A 272 26.05 -13.95 1.92
CA GLY A 272 25.72 -12.80 2.78
C GLY A 272 24.27 -12.67 3.29
N THR A 273 23.34 -13.52 2.87
CA THR A 273 21.90 -13.28 3.11
C THR A 273 21.13 -14.47 3.68
N LYS A 274 21.82 -15.41 4.34
CA LYS A 274 21.21 -16.65 4.85
C LYS A 274 19.99 -16.38 5.73
N GLY A 275 18.82 -16.78 5.23
CA GLY A 275 17.53 -16.69 5.92
C GLY A 275 16.74 -15.39 5.74
N ILE A 276 17.33 -14.35 5.13
CA ILE A 276 16.68 -13.05 4.90
C ILE A 276 16.35 -12.79 3.43
N VAL A 277 16.85 -13.62 2.51
CA VAL A 277 16.47 -13.63 1.10
C VAL A 277 16.00 -15.04 0.73
N ARG A 278 14.94 -15.13 -0.08
CA ARG A 278 14.41 -16.39 -0.64
C ARG A 278 14.35 -16.29 -2.16
N ILE A 279 14.78 -17.33 -2.86
CA ILE A 279 14.61 -17.44 -4.31
C ILE A 279 13.33 -18.18 -4.62
N LEU A 280 12.47 -17.54 -5.40
CA LEU A 280 11.32 -18.12 -6.07
C LEU A 280 11.65 -18.27 -7.55
N VAL A 281 11.65 -19.50 -8.05
CA VAL A 281 11.75 -19.76 -9.49
C VAL A 281 10.34 -19.90 -10.05
N VAL A 282 10.03 -19.11 -11.08
CA VAL A 282 8.73 -19.15 -11.76
C VAL A 282 8.91 -19.67 -13.18
N SER A 283 8.32 -20.82 -13.46
CA SER A 283 8.36 -21.47 -14.76
C SER A 283 7.18 -21.03 -15.62
N PRO A 284 7.35 -20.84 -16.95
CA PRO A 284 6.23 -20.54 -17.82
C PRO A 284 5.28 -21.74 -17.96
N GLN A 285 4.04 -21.47 -18.35
CA GLN A 285 3.02 -22.48 -18.59
C GLN A 285 3.52 -23.62 -19.51
N GLY A 286 3.28 -24.87 -19.09
CA GLY A 286 3.61 -26.07 -19.88
C GLY A 286 5.10 -26.45 -19.89
N SER A 287 5.91 -25.88 -18.99
CA SER A 287 7.29 -26.31 -18.78
C SER A 287 7.36 -27.67 -18.08
N SER A 288 8.30 -28.52 -18.48
CA SER A 288 8.70 -29.67 -17.65
C SER A 288 9.53 -29.16 -16.48
N GLY A 289 8.92 -29.02 -15.30
CA GLY A 289 9.55 -28.37 -14.13
C GLY A 289 10.84 -29.04 -13.63
N LEU A 290 11.69 -28.23 -12.99
CA LEU A 290 12.76 -28.73 -12.10
C LEU A 290 12.10 -29.23 -10.82
N SER A 291 12.41 -30.46 -10.41
CA SER A 291 11.77 -31.08 -9.24
C SER A 291 12.28 -30.52 -7.92
N ARG A 292 13.58 -30.18 -7.83
CA ARG A 292 14.18 -29.53 -6.66
C ARG A 292 15.57 -28.99 -7.01
N VAL A 293 15.87 -27.78 -6.57
CA VAL A 293 17.22 -27.19 -6.57
C VAL A 293 17.55 -26.82 -5.13
N ASP A 294 18.73 -27.19 -4.65
CA ASP A 294 19.15 -26.85 -3.29
C ASP A 294 19.26 -25.33 -3.11
N ASP A 295 18.90 -24.83 -1.92
CA ASP A 295 18.83 -23.41 -1.56
C ASP A 295 17.81 -22.55 -2.33
N VAL A 296 17.06 -23.12 -3.27
CA VAL A 296 15.85 -22.51 -3.83
C VAL A 296 14.71 -22.73 -2.84
N TYR A 297 14.00 -21.65 -2.49
CA TYR A 297 12.89 -21.75 -1.54
C TYR A 297 11.70 -22.48 -2.16
N MET A 298 11.41 -22.19 -3.42
CA MET A 298 10.20 -22.67 -4.08
C MET A 298 10.36 -22.58 -5.60
N ILE A 299 9.87 -23.61 -6.30
CA ILE A 299 9.76 -23.67 -7.76
C ILE A 299 8.27 -23.82 -8.05
N ILE A 300 7.70 -22.92 -8.86
CA ILE A 300 6.28 -22.90 -9.17
C ILE A 300 6.08 -22.64 -10.66
N ASP A 301 5.16 -23.38 -11.26
CA ASP A 301 4.63 -23.15 -12.60
C ASP A 301 3.56 -22.04 -12.60
N ASP A 302 3.70 -21.08 -13.51
CA ASP A 302 2.71 -20.04 -13.77
C ASP A 302 1.63 -20.55 -14.74
N ASP A 303 0.69 -21.34 -14.21
CA ASP A 303 -0.38 -21.96 -15.00
C ASP A 303 -1.31 -20.91 -15.62
N GLY A 304 -1.60 -19.83 -14.88
CA GLY A 304 -2.39 -18.70 -15.37
C GLY A 304 -1.65 -17.75 -16.31
N GLY A 305 -0.32 -17.85 -16.41
CA GLY A 305 0.52 -16.95 -17.23
C GLY A 305 0.63 -15.51 -16.70
N HIS A 306 0.10 -15.24 -15.51
CA HIS A 306 0.03 -13.89 -14.94
C HIS A 306 1.39 -13.41 -14.43
N ALA A 307 2.12 -14.27 -13.71
CA ALA A 307 3.41 -13.90 -13.15
C ALA A 307 4.41 -13.59 -14.27
N TYR A 308 4.41 -14.40 -15.32
CA TYR A 308 5.32 -14.27 -16.45
C TYR A 308 5.02 -13.03 -17.29
N VAL A 309 3.75 -12.67 -17.52
CA VAL A 309 3.40 -11.42 -18.23
C VAL A 309 3.81 -10.20 -17.43
N THR A 310 3.61 -10.20 -16.12
CA THR A 310 3.84 -9.02 -15.28
C THR A 310 5.30 -8.82 -14.87
N TYR A 311 5.99 -9.90 -14.49
CA TYR A 311 7.34 -9.84 -13.92
C TYR A 311 8.45 -10.06 -14.94
N ARG A 312 8.13 -10.59 -16.12
CA ARG A 312 9.12 -10.73 -17.19
C ARG A 312 9.15 -9.47 -18.05
N ALA A 313 10.34 -9.02 -18.44
CA ALA A 313 10.46 -8.18 -19.62
C ALA A 313 10.57 -9.07 -20.85
N LEU A 314 10.03 -8.64 -21.98
CA LEU A 314 10.15 -9.25 -23.30
C LEU A 314 11.62 -9.38 -23.82
N ASP A 315 12.61 -9.16 -22.95
CA ASP A 315 14.03 -9.17 -23.25
C ASP A 315 14.57 -10.60 -23.30
N LYS A 316 15.63 -10.79 -24.11
CA LYS A 316 16.39 -12.05 -24.21
C LYS A 316 17.31 -12.29 -23.00
N GLU A 317 17.39 -11.35 -22.07
CA GLU A 317 18.24 -11.40 -20.89
C GLU A 317 17.47 -11.95 -19.67
N THR A 318 18.19 -12.61 -18.76
CA THR A 318 17.59 -13.06 -17.50
C THR A 318 17.42 -11.87 -16.57
N ILE A 319 16.18 -11.59 -16.19
CA ILE A 319 15.82 -10.55 -15.23
C ILE A 319 15.50 -11.19 -13.89
N ALA A 320 16.07 -10.65 -12.83
CA ALA A 320 15.73 -10.97 -11.45
C ALA A 320 14.92 -9.81 -10.85
N VAL A 321 13.78 -10.13 -10.25
CA VAL A 321 12.94 -9.14 -9.56
C VAL A 321 13.05 -9.36 -8.06
N ALA A 322 13.58 -8.40 -7.33
CA ALA A 322 13.69 -8.46 -5.87
C ALA A 322 12.51 -7.72 -5.23
N VAL A 323 11.70 -8.44 -4.44
CA VAL A 323 10.58 -7.91 -3.67
C VAL A 323 11.00 -7.78 -2.21
N ARG A 324 10.78 -6.61 -1.64
CA ARG A 324 11.07 -6.24 -0.26
C ARG A 324 10.07 -6.87 0.73
N PRO A 325 10.41 -6.93 2.02
CA PRO A 325 9.49 -7.43 3.05
C PRO A 325 8.18 -6.63 3.19
N ASP A 326 8.15 -5.37 2.74
CA ASP A 326 6.94 -4.54 2.71
C ASP A 326 6.09 -4.73 1.43
N GLY A 327 6.46 -5.68 0.56
CA GLY A 327 5.72 -6.01 -0.66
C GLY A 327 5.94 -5.04 -1.82
N VAL A 328 7.04 -4.27 -1.78
CA VAL A 328 7.46 -3.38 -2.86
C VAL A 328 8.55 -4.03 -3.68
N VAL A 329 8.53 -3.86 -5.00
CA VAL A 329 9.63 -4.25 -5.88
C VAL A 329 10.82 -3.34 -5.58
N GLY A 330 11.84 -3.87 -4.89
CA GLY A 330 13.08 -3.14 -4.62
C GLY A 330 13.99 -3.07 -5.84
N ALA A 331 14.02 -4.13 -6.65
CA ALA A 331 14.80 -4.12 -7.88
C ALA A 331 14.18 -4.89 -9.04
N ILE A 332 14.43 -4.38 -10.24
CA ILE A 332 14.35 -5.11 -11.51
C ILE A 332 15.77 -5.09 -12.08
N ALA A 333 16.50 -6.18 -11.89
CA ALA A 333 17.93 -6.30 -12.17
C ALA A 333 18.20 -7.23 -13.37
N ARG A 334 19.16 -6.84 -14.21
CA ARG A 334 19.71 -7.63 -15.31
C ARG A 334 20.86 -8.47 -14.77
N GLY A 335 20.63 -9.78 -14.71
CA GLY A 335 21.66 -10.72 -14.25
C GLY A 335 21.96 -10.66 -12.74
N VAL A 336 22.95 -11.45 -12.34
CA VAL A 336 23.41 -11.54 -10.95
C VAL A 336 24.13 -10.28 -10.47
N GLU A 337 24.84 -9.58 -11.35
CA GLU A 337 25.59 -8.37 -11.01
C GLU A 337 24.64 -7.22 -10.61
N GLY A 338 23.56 -7.01 -11.36
CA GLY A 338 22.54 -6.02 -11.00
C GLY A 338 21.87 -6.33 -9.66
N LEU A 339 21.60 -7.62 -9.39
CA LEU A 339 21.06 -8.04 -8.09
C LEU A 339 22.07 -7.79 -6.95
N GLY A 340 23.36 -8.02 -7.19
CA GLY A 340 24.44 -7.68 -6.27
C GLY A 340 24.45 -6.19 -5.93
N ARG A 341 24.40 -5.32 -6.94
CA ARG A 341 24.31 -3.86 -6.74
C ARG A 341 23.09 -3.43 -5.93
N TYR A 342 21.95 -4.09 -6.13
CA TYR A 342 20.77 -3.84 -5.30
C TYR A 342 21.02 -4.24 -3.86
N PHE A 343 21.58 -5.42 -3.62
CA PHE A 343 21.85 -5.87 -2.26
C PHE A 343 22.92 -5.07 -1.53
N GLU A 344 23.91 -4.51 -2.22
CA GLU A 344 24.87 -3.55 -1.63
C GLU A 344 24.20 -2.27 -1.11
N LYS A 345 23.02 -1.91 -1.64
CA LYS A 345 22.22 -0.78 -1.12
C LYS A 345 21.46 -1.13 0.16
N ILE A 346 21.27 -2.43 0.45
CA ILE A 346 20.42 -2.91 1.54
C ILE A 346 21.24 -3.55 2.66
N PHE A 347 22.20 -4.41 2.33
CA PHE A 347 22.94 -5.24 3.26
C PHE A 347 24.40 -4.79 3.42
N LEU A 348 25.03 -5.21 4.52
CA LEU A 348 26.46 -5.01 4.81
C LEU A 348 27.38 -6.05 4.14
#